data_AF-A0A3S0ESD8-F1
#
_entry.id   AF-A0A3S0ESD8-F1
#
_cell.length_a   1.000
_cell.length_b   1.000
_cell.length_c   1.000
_cell.angle_alpha   90.00
_cell.angle_beta   90.00
_cell.angle_gamma   90.00
#
_symmetry.space_group_name_H-M   'P 1'
#
loop_
_entity.id
_entity.type
_entity.pdbx_description
1 polymer ?
#
loop_
_entity_poly.entity_id
_entity_poly.type
_entity_poly.pdbx_seq_one_letter_code
_entity_poly.pdbx_strand_id
1 'polypeptide(L)'
;QQSVRVCDGQRWVEITSGIGEVQTYNTGVEVVMHIGTDVDSAGRWWTDSQALEMQPRVRDSRPNYPYTLSEPIASNFFPCNAFSYINSTTAATKNMAVMADRSRATASIRDGELQFLVQRRLIYDDNRGVGEPLDERTRVLTTSRVVFNTADLFGDMRLGSLQQTHKPVLRYGAPSGATGAFPWLSRGPDAALPANVHLHTRTLLTPGTLLVRLQHLFAVGEGALAVPVTVSLAAALPSGAFITNVTDMDMNGVVEAARLSRADFATCVDGAVQHIPARPIGGASPVTGEVIHEVTLQPMEIRVLRIEYTV
;
A
#
# COMPACT_ATOMS: atom_id res chain seq x y z
N GLN A 1 -23.59 4.18 13.52
CA GLN A 1 -24.28 4.07 12.21
C GLN A 1 -23.38 3.32 11.25
N GLN A 2 -23.90 2.37 10.48
CA GLN A 2 -23.15 1.70 9.43
C GLN A 2 -23.93 1.83 8.11
N SER A 3 -23.21 2.05 7.01
CA SER A 3 -23.79 2.01 5.66
C SER A 3 -22.97 1.07 4.79
N VAL A 4 -23.67 0.20 4.06
CA VAL A 4 -23.09 -0.75 3.11
C VAL A 4 -23.53 -0.32 1.71
N ARG A 5 -22.58 -0.16 0.79
CA ARG A 5 -22.83 0.25 -0.59
C ARG A 5 -22.22 -0.74 -1.57
N VAL A 6 -23.00 -1.06 -2.60
CA VAL A 6 -22.56 -1.77 -3.79
C VAL A 6 -22.86 -0.85 -4.96
N CYS A 7 -21.82 -0.38 -5.62
CA CYS A 7 -21.92 0.56 -6.73
C CYS A 7 -21.75 -0.18 -8.05
N ASP A 8 -22.46 0.26 -9.08
CA ASP A 8 -22.29 -0.28 -10.42
C ASP A 8 -20.83 -0.15 -10.90
N GLY A 9 -20.33 -1.20 -11.56
CA GLY A 9 -18.94 -1.30 -12.02
C GLY A 9 -17.86 -1.44 -10.95
N GLN A 10 -18.18 -1.41 -9.64
CA GLN A 10 -17.19 -1.64 -8.58
C GLN A 10 -17.06 -3.12 -8.24
N ARG A 11 -15.83 -3.56 -7.97
CA ARG A 11 -15.51 -4.97 -7.64
C ARG A 11 -15.52 -5.26 -6.13
N TRP A 12 -15.92 -4.29 -5.31
CA TRP A 12 -15.95 -4.38 -3.85
C TRP A 12 -17.26 -3.88 -3.27
N VAL A 13 -17.55 -4.34 -2.06
CA VAL A 13 -18.55 -3.77 -1.18
C VAL A 13 -17.89 -2.70 -0.32
N GLU A 14 -18.46 -1.49 -0.27
CA GLU A 14 -17.97 -0.42 0.59
C GLU A 14 -18.76 -0.38 1.90
N ILE A 15 -18.07 -0.54 3.03
CA ILE A 15 -18.63 -0.51 4.38
C ILE A 15 -18.11 0.73 5.09
N THR A 16 -18.98 1.71 5.31
CA THR A 16 -18.66 2.91 6.10
C THR A 16 -19.26 2.78 7.48
N SER A 17 -18.42 2.85 8.51
CA SER A 17 -18.82 2.78 9.92
C SER A 17 -18.56 4.12 10.60
N GLY A 18 -19.62 4.72 11.12
CA GLY A 18 -19.58 5.89 11.99
C GLY A 18 -19.78 5.46 13.45
N ILE A 19 -18.68 5.48 14.22
CA ILE A 19 -18.66 5.19 15.65
C ILE A 19 -18.68 6.51 16.39
N GLY A 20 -19.73 6.74 17.19
CA GLY A 20 -19.84 7.91 18.07
C GLY A 20 -18.94 7.78 19.31
N GLU A 21 -19.26 8.52 20.36
CA GLU A 21 -18.59 8.33 21.64
C GLU A 21 -18.81 6.89 22.14
N VAL A 22 -17.71 6.13 22.25
CA VAL A 22 -17.72 4.78 22.83
C VAL A 22 -18.02 4.92 24.32
N GLN A 23 -19.09 4.28 24.79
CA GLN A 23 -19.45 4.34 26.20
C GLN A 23 -18.62 3.32 26.99
N THR A 24 -17.87 3.80 27.98
CA THR A 24 -17.14 2.96 28.93
C THR A 24 -17.86 2.98 30.27
N TYR A 25 -17.87 1.83 30.95
CA TYR A 25 -18.35 1.72 32.33
C TYR A 25 -17.14 1.44 33.24
N ASN A 26 -17.12 0.29 33.92
CA ASN A 26 -15.99 -0.17 34.73
C ASN A 26 -14.93 -0.92 33.91
N THR A 27 -14.99 -0.87 32.58
CA THR A 27 -14.04 -1.54 31.69
C THR A 27 -13.89 -0.73 30.40
N GLY A 28 -12.67 -0.72 29.86
CA GLY A 28 -12.39 -0.17 28.53
C GLY A 28 -13.10 -0.95 27.44
N VAL A 29 -13.33 -0.32 26.29
CA VAL A 29 -14.04 -0.93 25.17
C VAL A 29 -13.20 -0.80 23.91
N GLU A 30 -13.08 -1.91 23.20
CA GLU A 30 -12.45 -1.98 21.88
C GLU A 30 -13.48 -2.45 20.87
N VAL A 31 -13.76 -1.61 19.89
CA VAL A 31 -14.76 -1.90 18.87
C VAL A 31 -14.06 -2.45 17.64
N VAL A 32 -14.43 -3.67 17.27
CA VAL A 32 -13.91 -4.34 16.07
C VAL A 32 -14.99 -4.44 15.00
N MET A 33 -14.58 -4.22 13.75
CA MET A 33 -15.33 -4.68 12.58
C MET A 33 -14.92 -6.12 12.32
N HIS A 34 -15.87 -7.05 12.42
CA HIS A 34 -15.66 -8.46 12.18
C HIS A 34 -16.36 -8.87 10.88
N ILE A 35 -15.59 -9.45 9.96
CA ILE A 35 -16.11 -9.98 8.69
C ILE A 35 -15.80 -11.46 8.65
N GLY A 36 -16.86 -12.28 8.63
CA GLY A 36 -16.77 -13.73 8.56
C GLY A 36 -17.24 -14.26 7.20
N THR A 37 -16.59 -15.32 6.75
CA THR A 37 -16.88 -16.06 5.51
C THR A 37 -16.72 -17.56 5.78
N ASP A 38 -17.02 -18.38 4.78
CA ASP A 38 -16.78 -19.82 4.82
C ASP A 38 -15.40 -20.21 4.25
N VAL A 39 -14.48 -19.26 4.03
CA VAL A 39 -13.12 -19.50 3.54
C VAL A 39 -12.35 -20.39 4.53
N ASP A 40 -11.94 -21.56 4.07
CA ASP A 40 -11.11 -22.52 4.80
C ASP A 40 -9.64 -22.09 4.80
N SER A 41 -9.31 -21.08 5.60
CA SER A 41 -7.98 -20.46 5.62
C SER A 41 -6.91 -21.23 6.40
N ALA A 42 -7.28 -22.27 7.17
CA ALA A 42 -6.36 -23.12 7.93
C ALA A 42 -5.39 -22.33 8.83
N GLY A 43 -5.91 -21.29 9.51
CA GLY A 43 -5.13 -20.37 10.35
C GLY A 43 -4.15 -19.45 9.60
N ARG A 44 -4.12 -19.46 8.26
CA ARG A 44 -3.22 -18.65 7.43
C ARG A 44 -3.92 -17.40 6.92
N TRP A 45 -3.23 -16.28 7.01
CA TRP A 45 -3.75 -14.98 6.59
C TRP A 45 -2.58 -14.03 6.31
N TRP A 46 -2.84 -12.87 5.70
CA TRP A 46 -1.77 -11.96 5.27
C TRP A 46 -2.12 -10.52 5.59
N THR A 47 -1.14 -9.77 6.10
CA THR A 47 -1.26 -8.31 6.31
C THR A 47 -0.21 -7.60 5.50
N ASP A 48 -0.51 -6.41 5.00
CA ASP A 48 0.50 -5.58 4.35
C ASP A 48 1.61 -5.15 5.33
N SER A 49 2.80 -4.86 4.80
CA SER A 49 3.85 -4.11 5.47
C SER A 49 3.92 -2.73 4.84
N GLN A 50 3.34 -1.73 5.51
CA GLN A 50 3.32 -0.33 5.04
C GLN A 50 2.72 -0.19 3.63
N ALA A 51 1.63 -0.91 3.34
CA ALA A 51 0.94 -0.97 2.05
C ALA A 51 1.76 -1.53 0.87
N LEU A 52 2.89 -2.19 1.16
CA LEU A 52 3.79 -2.76 0.14
C LEU A 52 3.68 -4.28 0.08
N GLU A 53 4.63 -4.96 0.72
CA GLU A 53 4.77 -6.42 0.66
C GLU A 53 3.80 -7.09 1.62
N MET A 54 3.19 -8.19 1.16
CA MET A 54 2.30 -8.99 1.99
C MET A 54 3.10 -9.90 2.93
N GLN A 55 2.83 -9.76 4.22
CA GLN A 55 3.49 -10.55 5.25
C GLN A 55 2.60 -11.73 5.64
N PRO A 56 3.09 -12.98 5.49
CA PRO A 56 2.34 -14.16 5.88
C PRO A 56 2.22 -14.23 7.41
N ARG A 57 1.03 -14.58 7.87
CA ARG A 57 0.68 -14.76 9.28
C ARG A 57 0.09 -16.15 9.47
N VAL A 58 0.46 -16.79 10.57
CA VAL A 58 -0.13 -18.04 11.04
C VAL A 58 -0.62 -17.80 12.45
N ARG A 59 -1.91 -18.05 12.69
CA ARG A 59 -2.53 -17.89 14.02
C ARG A 59 -1.76 -18.70 15.07
N ASP A 60 -1.55 -18.09 16.23
CA ASP A 60 -0.89 -18.67 17.41
C ASP A 60 0.56 -19.13 17.19
N SER A 61 1.24 -18.61 16.17
CA SER A 61 2.59 -19.05 15.79
C SER A 61 3.57 -17.89 15.56
N ARG A 62 4.86 -18.20 15.67
CA ARG A 62 5.99 -17.30 15.39
C ARG A 62 7.03 -18.03 14.55
N PRO A 63 7.53 -17.44 13.45
CA PRO A 63 8.47 -18.13 12.55
C PRO A 63 9.87 -18.30 13.15
N ASN A 64 10.28 -17.39 14.05
CA ASN A 64 11.67 -17.26 14.44
C ASN A 64 12.00 -17.86 15.82
N TYR A 65 11.00 -18.31 16.57
CA TYR A 65 11.20 -18.88 17.90
C TYR A 65 9.99 -19.73 18.34
N PRO A 66 10.19 -20.74 19.21
CA PRO A 66 9.09 -21.45 19.86
C PRO A 66 8.23 -20.47 20.67
N TYR A 67 6.94 -20.42 20.37
CA TYR A 67 6.01 -19.50 21.03
C TYR A 67 5.03 -20.25 21.92
N THR A 68 5.00 -19.88 23.20
CA THR A 68 3.96 -20.33 24.13
C THR A 68 2.82 -19.33 24.09
N LEU A 69 1.63 -19.79 23.72
CA LEU A 69 0.45 -18.95 23.63
C LEU A 69 0.02 -18.44 25.01
N SER A 70 0.24 -17.16 25.28
CA SER A 70 -0.20 -16.50 26.51
C SER A 70 -1.46 -15.67 26.32
N GLU A 71 -1.59 -15.01 25.16
CA GLU A 71 -2.69 -14.09 24.85
C GLU A 71 -3.31 -14.47 23.51
N PRO A 72 -4.35 -15.33 23.48
CA PRO A 72 -4.88 -15.95 22.26
C PRO A 72 -5.50 -14.96 21.27
N ILE A 73 -5.90 -13.79 21.75
CA ILE A 73 -6.48 -12.74 20.91
C ILE A 73 -5.42 -11.69 20.57
N ALA A 74 -4.91 -10.99 21.58
CA ALA A 74 -4.01 -9.85 21.38
C ALA A 74 -2.74 -10.21 20.61
N SER A 75 -2.18 -11.41 20.82
CA SER A 75 -0.97 -11.85 20.11
C SER A 75 -1.16 -12.12 18.62
N ASN A 76 -2.40 -12.16 18.15
CA ASN A 76 -2.75 -12.36 16.74
C ASN A 76 -3.17 -11.05 16.04
N PHE A 77 -3.15 -9.91 16.73
CA PHE A 77 -3.33 -8.62 16.09
C PHE A 77 -2.02 -8.10 15.49
N PHE A 78 -2.07 -7.73 14.21
CA PHE A 78 -0.97 -7.16 13.45
C PHE A 78 -1.38 -5.82 12.81
N PRO A 79 -0.43 -4.92 12.51
CA PRO A 79 -0.73 -3.71 11.76
C PRO A 79 -1.16 -4.06 10.33
N CYS A 80 -2.14 -3.33 9.83
CA CYS A 80 -2.54 -3.27 8.43
C CYS A 80 -2.71 -1.79 8.06
N ASN A 81 -1.89 -1.32 7.14
CA ASN A 81 -1.93 0.07 6.70
C ASN A 81 -2.92 0.28 5.56
N ALA A 82 -3.14 -0.76 4.74
CA ALA A 82 -3.91 -0.62 3.51
C ALA A 82 -4.77 -1.85 3.20
N PHE A 83 -4.29 -3.07 3.40
CA PHE A 83 -5.04 -4.27 3.07
C PHE A 83 -4.56 -5.56 3.78
N SER A 84 -5.52 -6.46 4.01
CA SER A 84 -5.32 -7.79 4.57
C SER A 84 -6.21 -8.78 3.83
N TYR A 85 -5.76 -10.03 3.70
CA TYR A 85 -6.55 -11.05 3.00
C TYR A 85 -6.41 -12.44 3.61
N ILE A 86 -7.36 -13.30 3.25
CA ILE A 86 -7.36 -14.74 3.46
C ILE A 86 -7.68 -15.47 2.16
N ASN A 87 -7.06 -16.63 1.98
CA ASN A 87 -7.30 -17.53 0.85
C ASN A 87 -7.74 -18.89 1.38
N SER A 88 -8.61 -19.55 0.63
CA SER A 88 -8.95 -20.96 0.84
C SER A 88 -7.75 -21.85 0.52
N THR A 89 -7.61 -22.91 1.30
CA THR A 89 -6.64 -23.97 1.01
C THR A 89 -7.12 -24.97 -0.04
N THR A 90 -8.41 -24.97 -0.36
CA THR A 90 -9.05 -25.96 -1.24
C THR A 90 -9.56 -25.40 -2.56
N ALA A 91 -9.84 -24.10 -2.67
CA ALA A 91 -10.37 -23.47 -3.87
C ALA A 91 -9.76 -22.09 -4.14
N ALA A 92 -9.06 -21.91 -5.26
CA ALA A 92 -8.32 -20.68 -5.57
C ALA A 92 -9.17 -19.40 -5.59
N THR A 93 -10.43 -19.49 -6.03
CA THR A 93 -11.35 -18.35 -6.10
C THR A 93 -12.15 -18.16 -4.82
N LYS A 94 -11.94 -18.97 -3.76
CA LYS A 94 -12.61 -18.79 -2.48
C LYS A 94 -11.70 -17.99 -1.56
N ASN A 95 -11.91 -16.69 -1.51
CA ASN A 95 -11.00 -15.75 -0.86
C ASN A 95 -11.74 -14.51 -0.36
N MET A 96 -11.09 -13.77 0.52
CA MET A 96 -11.56 -12.46 1.00
C MET A 96 -10.37 -11.52 1.19
N ALA A 97 -10.49 -10.29 0.68
CA ALA A 97 -9.60 -9.18 1.00
C ALA A 97 -10.38 -8.00 1.57
N VAL A 98 -9.80 -7.35 2.57
CA VAL A 98 -10.33 -6.14 3.19
C VAL A 98 -9.30 -5.02 3.03
N MET A 99 -9.72 -3.92 2.41
CA MET A 99 -8.92 -2.71 2.25
C MET A 99 -9.35 -1.66 3.27
N ALA A 100 -8.40 -1.13 4.01
CA ALA A 100 -8.60 -0.13 5.05
C ALA A 100 -8.38 1.28 4.50
N ASP A 101 -9.15 2.26 4.99
CA ASP A 101 -8.93 3.68 4.65
C ASP A 101 -7.80 4.33 5.45
N ARG A 102 -7.26 3.61 6.44
CA ARG A 102 -6.22 4.05 7.37
C ARG A 102 -5.57 2.85 8.03
N SER A 103 -4.45 3.11 8.70
CA SER A 103 -3.80 2.14 9.59
C SER A 103 -4.73 1.64 10.69
N ARG A 104 -4.88 0.32 10.78
CA ARG A 104 -5.67 -0.36 11.82
C ARG A 104 -4.95 -1.63 12.26
N ALA A 105 -5.24 -2.07 13.48
CA ALA A 105 -4.89 -3.42 13.89
C ALA A 105 -5.89 -4.40 13.27
N THR A 106 -5.40 -5.52 12.75
CA THR A 106 -6.22 -6.58 12.16
C THR A 106 -5.81 -7.94 12.67
N ALA A 107 -6.73 -8.90 12.68
CA ALA A 107 -6.49 -10.27 13.12
C ALA A 107 -7.38 -11.26 12.35
N SER A 108 -6.90 -12.49 12.17
CA SER A 108 -7.74 -13.65 11.84
C SER A 108 -7.77 -14.59 13.04
N ILE A 109 -8.78 -14.45 13.90
CA ILE A 109 -8.90 -15.23 15.15
C ILE A 109 -9.52 -16.60 14.91
N ARG A 110 -10.35 -16.75 13.87
CA ARG A 110 -10.88 -18.03 13.39
C ARG A 110 -10.70 -18.16 11.88
N ASP A 111 -10.83 -19.38 11.38
CA ASP A 111 -10.77 -19.58 9.93
C ASP A 111 -11.95 -18.88 9.26
N GLY A 112 -11.70 -18.31 8.08
CA GLY A 112 -12.71 -17.59 7.31
C GLY A 112 -13.00 -16.17 7.79
N GLU A 113 -12.33 -15.67 8.83
CA GLU A 113 -12.61 -14.34 9.36
C GLU A 113 -11.42 -13.38 9.32
N LEU A 114 -11.74 -12.10 9.14
CA LEU A 114 -10.85 -10.97 9.36
C LEU A 114 -11.54 -9.98 10.30
N GLN A 115 -10.82 -9.57 11.33
CA GLN A 115 -11.21 -8.55 12.28
C GLN A 115 -10.34 -7.30 12.07
N PHE A 116 -10.95 -6.13 12.19
CA PHE A 116 -10.26 -4.84 12.15
C PHE A 116 -10.69 -4.02 13.34
N LEU A 117 -9.73 -3.60 14.16
CA LEU A 117 -9.99 -2.71 15.25
C LEU A 117 -10.29 -1.30 14.70
N VAL A 118 -11.45 -0.76 15.04
CA VAL A 118 -11.95 0.51 14.49
C VAL A 118 -11.82 1.65 15.47
N GLN A 119 -12.10 1.41 16.75
CA GLN A 119 -11.96 2.42 17.80
C GLN A 119 -11.70 1.74 19.14
N ARG A 120 -10.94 2.40 20.02
CA ARG A 120 -10.72 1.97 21.40
C ARG A 120 -10.94 3.15 22.32
N ARG A 121 -11.49 2.87 23.49
CA ARG A 121 -11.56 3.81 24.61
C ARG A 121 -11.25 3.04 25.88
N LEU A 122 -10.14 3.37 26.52
CA LEU A 122 -9.63 2.69 27.70
C LEU A 122 -9.77 3.61 28.91
N ILE A 123 -9.95 3.04 30.10
CA ILE A 123 -10.13 3.80 31.34
C ILE A 123 -8.93 3.70 32.29
N TYR A 124 -7.87 3.02 31.85
CA TYR A 124 -6.60 2.87 32.57
C TYR A 124 -5.42 3.13 31.62
N ASP A 125 -4.37 3.73 32.17
CA ASP A 125 -3.05 3.84 31.52
C ASP A 125 -2.35 2.46 31.52
N ASP A 126 -1.54 2.22 30.50
CA ASP A 126 -0.82 0.95 30.32
C ASP A 126 0.57 0.94 30.98
N ASN A 127 0.93 2.00 31.70
CA ASN A 127 2.20 2.26 32.37
C ASN A 127 3.41 2.22 31.42
N ARG A 128 3.24 2.70 30.19
CA ARG A 128 4.33 2.80 29.19
C ARG A 128 4.87 4.22 28.99
N GLY A 129 4.43 5.18 29.82
CA GLY A 129 5.07 6.49 29.98
C GLY A 129 4.22 7.70 29.58
N VAL A 130 3.03 7.50 29.00
CA VAL A 130 2.11 8.60 28.68
C VAL A 130 1.44 9.13 29.96
N GLY A 131 1.06 8.24 30.88
CA GLY A 131 0.47 8.63 32.17
C GLY A 131 -1.00 9.03 32.07
N GLU A 132 -1.66 8.68 30.96
CA GLU A 132 -3.06 8.99 30.69
C GLU A 132 -3.73 7.79 30.02
N PRO A 133 -4.99 7.46 30.37
CA PRO A 133 -5.76 6.48 29.63
C PRO A 133 -6.11 6.99 28.22
N LEU A 134 -6.29 6.07 27.27
CA LEU A 134 -6.80 6.38 25.93
C LEU A 134 -8.32 6.69 25.97
N ASP A 135 -8.71 7.87 26.48
CA ASP A 135 -10.11 8.28 26.73
C ASP A 135 -10.68 9.29 25.71
N GLU A 136 -10.20 9.32 24.45
CA GLU A 136 -10.77 10.24 23.46
C GLU A 136 -12.23 9.88 23.10
N ARG A 137 -13.09 10.91 23.06
CA ARG A 137 -14.55 10.78 22.86
C ARG A 137 -15.03 11.15 21.46
N THR A 138 -14.10 11.49 20.57
CA THR A 138 -14.42 12.00 19.25
C THR A 138 -15.03 10.92 18.37
N ARG A 139 -16.03 11.31 17.57
CA ARG A 139 -16.64 10.43 16.56
C ARG A 139 -15.60 10.05 15.50
N VAL A 140 -15.54 8.76 15.18
CA VAL A 140 -14.73 8.22 14.08
C VAL A 140 -15.63 7.79 12.93
N LEU A 141 -15.27 8.19 11.72
CA LEU A 141 -15.84 7.68 10.47
C LEU A 141 -14.75 6.94 9.72
N THR A 142 -14.92 5.64 9.51
CA THR A 142 -14.00 4.80 8.73
C THR A 142 -14.75 4.17 7.56
N THR A 143 -14.04 3.95 6.46
CA THR A 143 -14.52 3.16 5.32
C THR A 143 -13.61 1.98 5.08
N SER A 144 -14.20 0.81 4.83
CA SER A 144 -13.49 -0.39 4.40
C SER A 144 -14.08 -0.86 3.08
N ARG A 145 -13.25 -1.33 2.16
CA ARG A 145 -13.71 -2.02 0.95
C ARG A 145 -13.45 -3.50 1.12
N VAL A 146 -14.39 -4.33 0.72
CA VAL A 146 -14.28 -5.78 0.87
C VAL A 146 -14.54 -6.46 -0.46
N VAL A 147 -13.66 -7.38 -0.83
CA VAL A 147 -13.76 -8.21 -2.02
C VAL A 147 -13.85 -9.64 -1.57
N PHE A 148 -14.75 -10.41 -2.18
CA PHE A 148 -14.96 -11.81 -1.89
C PHE A 148 -14.99 -12.61 -3.19
N ASN A 149 -14.54 -13.85 -3.11
CA ASN A 149 -14.65 -14.86 -4.16
C ASN A 149 -14.19 -14.40 -5.56
N THR A 150 -13.09 -13.64 -5.62
CA THR A 150 -12.59 -13.06 -6.87
C THR A 150 -11.50 -13.94 -7.50
N ALA A 151 -11.46 -13.97 -8.83
CA ALA A 151 -10.39 -14.64 -9.59
C ALA A 151 -9.07 -13.85 -9.58
N ASP A 152 -9.13 -12.53 -9.34
CA ASP A 152 -7.96 -11.65 -9.31
C ASP A 152 -7.94 -10.83 -8.01
N LEU A 153 -7.68 -11.53 -6.90
CA LEU A 153 -7.66 -10.95 -5.57
C LEU A 153 -6.66 -9.80 -5.45
N PHE A 154 -5.45 -9.99 -5.99
CA PHE A 154 -4.38 -9.00 -5.89
C PHE A 154 -4.66 -7.78 -6.74
N GLY A 155 -5.18 -7.95 -7.97
CA GLY A 155 -5.62 -6.83 -8.80
C GLY A 155 -6.67 -5.98 -8.11
N ASP A 156 -7.72 -6.63 -7.59
CA ASP A 156 -8.82 -5.95 -6.91
C ASP A 156 -8.36 -5.24 -5.62
N MET A 157 -7.53 -5.92 -4.82
CA MET A 157 -7.03 -5.40 -3.55
C MET A 157 -6.05 -4.24 -3.75
N ARG A 158 -5.05 -4.37 -4.63
CA ARG A 158 -4.02 -3.34 -4.81
C ARG A 158 -4.59 -2.10 -5.49
N LEU A 159 -5.34 -2.27 -6.58
CA LEU A 159 -5.95 -1.13 -7.29
C LEU A 159 -7.07 -0.51 -6.48
N GLY A 160 -7.90 -1.33 -5.84
CA GLY A 160 -8.98 -0.86 -4.97
C GLY A 160 -8.47 -0.07 -3.76
N SER A 161 -7.38 -0.52 -3.14
CA SER A 161 -6.75 0.20 -2.02
C SER A 161 -6.09 1.49 -2.49
N LEU A 162 -5.44 1.48 -3.65
CA LEU A 162 -4.85 2.68 -4.23
C LEU A 162 -5.91 3.75 -4.49
N GLN A 163 -7.05 3.38 -5.09
CA GLN A 163 -8.18 4.28 -5.30
C GLN A 163 -8.80 4.78 -3.98
N GLN A 164 -8.70 4.01 -2.90
CA GLN A 164 -9.25 4.37 -1.59
C GLN A 164 -8.37 5.38 -0.87
N THR A 165 -7.05 5.21 -0.95
CA THR A 165 -6.05 6.03 -0.25
C THR A 165 -5.64 7.26 -1.04
N HIS A 166 -5.66 7.20 -2.37
CA HIS A 166 -5.26 8.28 -3.28
C HIS A 166 -6.49 8.81 -4.05
N LYS A 167 -7.49 9.29 -3.30
CA LYS A 167 -8.69 9.88 -3.90
C LYS A 167 -8.34 11.14 -4.69
N PRO A 168 -8.98 11.38 -5.86
CA PRO A 168 -8.71 12.59 -6.64
C PRO A 168 -9.11 13.83 -5.85
N VAL A 169 -8.33 14.90 -5.99
CA VAL A 169 -8.69 16.21 -5.46
C VAL A 169 -9.74 16.82 -6.37
N LEU A 170 -10.97 16.92 -5.87
CA LEU A 170 -12.07 17.57 -6.58
C LEU A 170 -12.02 19.08 -6.31
N ARG A 171 -11.88 19.88 -7.37
CA ARG A 171 -11.92 21.35 -7.29
C ARG A 171 -13.25 21.85 -7.83
N TYR A 172 -13.94 22.64 -7.02
CA TYR A 172 -15.19 23.31 -7.38
C TYR A 172 -14.94 24.81 -7.52
N GLY A 173 -15.56 25.45 -8.50
CA GLY A 173 -15.49 26.90 -8.70
C GLY A 173 -16.65 27.38 -9.56
N ALA A 174 -17.10 28.62 -9.33
CA ALA A 174 -18.10 29.23 -10.19
C ALA A 174 -17.53 29.37 -11.62
N PRO A 175 -18.32 29.11 -12.68
CA PRO A 175 -17.89 29.38 -14.05
C PRO A 175 -17.81 30.90 -14.25
N SER A 176 -16.76 31.54 -13.74
CA SER A 176 -16.54 32.97 -13.88
C SER A 176 -15.91 33.27 -15.24
N GLY A 177 -16.70 33.17 -16.31
CA GLY A 177 -16.32 33.63 -17.65
C GLY A 177 -15.07 33.00 -18.28
N ALA A 178 -14.41 32.05 -17.61
CA ALA A 178 -13.27 31.32 -18.13
C ALA A 178 -13.77 30.24 -19.08
N THR A 179 -13.98 30.61 -20.34
CA THR A 179 -14.10 29.70 -21.49
C THR A 179 -12.77 29.03 -21.87
N GLY A 180 -11.77 29.10 -21.00
CA GLY A 180 -10.45 28.51 -21.22
C GLY A 180 -10.42 27.04 -20.81
N ALA A 181 -9.93 26.19 -21.71
CA ALA A 181 -9.41 24.88 -21.34
C ALA A 181 -8.57 25.00 -20.08
N PHE A 182 -8.80 24.16 -19.07
CA PHE A 182 -7.95 24.11 -17.87
C PHE A 182 -6.61 23.47 -18.27
N PRO A 183 -5.54 24.24 -18.59
CA PRO A 183 -4.35 23.69 -19.24
C PRO A 183 -3.54 22.80 -18.28
N TRP A 184 -3.80 22.96 -16.99
CA TRP A 184 -3.26 22.14 -15.90
C TRP A 184 -4.00 20.81 -15.70
N LEU A 185 -5.17 20.64 -16.33
CA LEU A 185 -5.99 19.42 -16.29
C LEU A 185 -5.80 18.55 -17.55
N SER A 186 -5.31 19.13 -18.64
CA SER A 186 -5.06 18.42 -19.89
C SER A 186 -3.74 17.68 -19.85
N ARG A 187 -3.76 16.46 -19.30
CA ARG A 187 -2.81 15.44 -19.73
C ARG A 187 -3.37 14.75 -20.96
N GLY A 188 -2.57 14.64 -22.01
CA GLY A 188 -2.95 13.88 -23.19
C GLY A 188 -3.14 12.39 -22.88
N PRO A 189 -3.87 11.64 -23.72
CA PRO A 189 -4.09 10.21 -23.57
C PRO A 189 -2.77 9.40 -23.51
N ASP A 190 -1.69 9.91 -24.10
CA ASP A 190 -0.35 9.31 -24.07
C ASP A 190 0.36 9.39 -22.69
N ALA A 191 -0.30 9.96 -21.67
CA ALA A 191 0.23 10.11 -20.31
C ALA A 191 -0.40 9.15 -19.28
N ALA A 192 -1.24 8.20 -19.72
CA ALA A 192 -1.81 7.19 -18.83
C ALA A 192 -0.77 6.16 -18.43
N LEU A 193 -0.57 5.96 -17.12
CA LEU A 193 0.31 4.92 -16.62
C LEU A 193 -0.40 3.55 -16.69
N PRO A 194 0.34 2.46 -16.98
CA PRO A 194 -0.19 1.11 -16.86
C PRO A 194 -0.76 0.83 -15.45
N ALA A 195 -1.76 -0.05 -15.36
CA ALA A 195 -2.45 -0.33 -14.10
C ALA A 195 -1.53 -0.84 -12.98
N ASN A 196 -0.40 -1.48 -13.33
CA ASN A 196 0.61 -1.95 -12.37
C ASN A 196 1.63 -0.88 -11.94
N VAL A 197 1.52 0.36 -12.42
CA VAL A 197 2.43 1.47 -12.10
C VAL A 197 1.69 2.62 -11.43
N HIS A 198 2.25 3.11 -10.34
CA HIS A 198 1.78 4.29 -9.63
C HIS A 198 2.82 5.40 -9.61
N LEU A 199 2.41 6.62 -9.97
CA LEU A 199 3.20 7.84 -9.79
C LEU A 199 3.07 8.30 -8.33
N HIS A 200 3.98 7.82 -7.49
CA HIS A 200 3.96 8.08 -6.05
C HIS A 200 4.38 9.51 -5.71
N THR A 201 5.34 10.06 -6.44
CA THR A 201 5.80 11.44 -6.22
C THR A 201 6.09 12.12 -7.55
N ARG A 202 5.71 13.39 -7.65
CA ARG A 202 6.13 14.30 -8.71
C ARG A 202 6.32 15.69 -8.10
N THR A 203 7.57 16.10 -7.93
CA THR A 203 7.93 17.36 -7.27
C THR A 203 8.83 18.17 -8.18
N LEU A 204 8.54 19.46 -8.36
CA LEU A 204 9.45 20.39 -9.00
C LEU A 204 10.55 20.79 -8.00
N LEU A 205 11.80 20.51 -8.32
CA LEU A 205 12.95 20.90 -7.50
C LEU A 205 13.38 22.33 -7.83
N THR A 206 13.57 22.59 -9.11
CA THR A 206 13.92 23.89 -9.70
C THR A 206 13.20 24.02 -11.06
N PRO A 207 13.11 25.22 -11.65
CA PRO A 207 12.62 25.35 -13.02
C PRO A 207 13.39 24.42 -13.97
N GLY A 208 12.67 23.52 -14.66
CA GLY A 208 13.27 22.54 -15.57
C GLY A 208 13.80 21.25 -14.89
N THR A 209 13.54 21.02 -13.59
CA THR A 209 13.98 19.78 -12.91
C THR A 209 12.90 19.20 -12.01
N LEU A 210 12.52 17.95 -12.25
CA LEU A 210 11.57 17.18 -11.44
C LEU A 210 12.28 16.08 -10.64
N LEU A 211 11.77 15.80 -9.45
CA LEU A 211 11.94 14.53 -8.75
C LEU A 211 10.67 13.68 -8.92
N VAL A 212 10.84 12.48 -9.45
CA VAL A 212 9.75 11.56 -9.77
C VAL A 212 9.97 10.23 -9.06
N ARG A 213 8.93 9.69 -8.42
CA ARG A 213 8.94 8.31 -7.89
C ARG A 213 7.87 7.48 -8.60
N LEU A 214 8.30 6.42 -9.25
CA LEU A 214 7.42 5.44 -9.88
C LEU A 214 7.51 4.14 -9.11
N GLN A 215 6.35 3.57 -8.78
CA GLN A 215 6.23 2.33 -8.04
C GLN A 215 5.53 1.28 -8.89
N HIS A 216 6.11 0.07 -8.97
CA HIS A 216 5.38 -1.11 -9.37
C HIS A 216 4.54 -1.62 -8.19
N LEU A 217 3.24 -1.77 -8.41
CA LEU A 217 2.30 -2.06 -7.32
C LEU A 217 2.35 -3.51 -6.85
N PHE A 218 2.67 -4.45 -7.75
CA PHE A 218 2.55 -5.90 -7.51
C PHE A 218 3.90 -6.56 -7.23
N ALA A 219 3.86 -7.61 -6.41
CA ALA A 219 4.95 -8.56 -6.18
C ALA A 219 4.89 -9.74 -7.15
N VAL A 220 6.05 -10.36 -7.38
CA VAL A 220 6.17 -11.54 -8.25
C VAL A 220 5.19 -12.61 -7.80
N GLY A 221 4.38 -13.12 -8.74
CA GLY A 221 3.38 -14.16 -8.48
C GLY A 221 1.99 -13.65 -8.11
N GLU A 222 1.78 -12.34 -7.95
CA GLU A 222 0.46 -11.74 -7.65
C GLU A 222 -0.45 -11.55 -8.89
N GLY A 223 -0.36 -12.45 -9.87
CA GLY A 223 -1.22 -12.46 -11.05
C GLY A 223 -0.60 -11.82 -12.31
N ALA A 224 -1.44 -11.53 -13.31
CA ALA A 224 -0.99 -11.12 -14.65
C ALA A 224 -0.30 -9.74 -14.68
N LEU A 225 -0.58 -8.88 -13.70
CA LEU A 225 0.01 -7.54 -13.57
C LEU A 225 1.36 -7.56 -12.83
N ALA A 226 1.80 -8.70 -12.32
CA ALA A 226 3.05 -8.90 -11.61
C ALA A 226 4.25 -9.17 -12.54
N VAL A 227 4.30 -8.48 -13.68
CA VAL A 227 5.35 -8.64 -14.71
C VAL A 227 6.08 -7.31 -14.92
N PRO A 228 7.36 -7.34 -15.37
CA PRO A 228 8.09 -6.11 -15.65
C PRO A 228 7.34 -5.24 -16.66
N VAL A 229 7.39 -3.93 -16.47
CA VAL A 229 6.66 -2.96 -17.30
C VAL A 229 7.54 -1.76 -17.64
N THR A 230 7.56 -1.38 -18.92
CA THR A 230 8.25 -0.20 -19.42
C THR A 230 7.26 0.95 -19.56
N VAL A 231 7.59 2.12 -19.02
CA VAL A 231 6.74 3.30 -19.04
C VAL A 231 7.46 4.50 -19.59
N SER A 232 6.74 5.30 -20.38
CA SER A 232 7.24 6.59 -20.86
C SER A 232 7.30 7.62 -19.73
N LEU A 233 8.45 8.28 -19.59
CA LEU A 233 8.69 9.37 -18.67
C LEU A 233 7.98 10.66 -19.08
N ALA A 234 7.50 10.75 -20.33
CA ALA A 234 6.61 11.83 -20.76
C ALA A 234 5.34 11.90 -19.88
N ALA A 235 4.91 10.75 -19.36
CA ALA A 235 3.83 10.65 -18.38
C ALA A 235 4.16 11.29 -17.02
N ALA A 236 5.32 11.92 -16.81
CA ALA A 236 5.62 12.75 -15.64
C ALA A 236 5.80 14.24 -15.98
N LEU A 237 5.87 14.62 -17.25
CA LEU A 237 6.23 15.96 -17.68
C LEU A 237 5.02 16.89 -17.90
N PRO A 238 5.25 18.21 -17.95
CA PRO A 238 4.32 19.17 -18.57
C PRO A 238 4.12 18.90 -20.07
N SER A 239 3.00 19.33 -20.63
CA SER A 239 2.74 19.23 -22.07
C SER A 239 3.77 20.05 -22.87
N GLY A 240 4.31 19.46 -23.95
CA GLY A 240 5.31 20.09 -24.81
C GLY A 240 6.75 20.07 -24.26
N ALA A 241 6.98 19.49 -23.08
CA ALA A 241 8.31 19.39 -22.51
C ALA A 241 9.14 18.26 -23.14
N PHE A 242 10.45 18.49 -23.25
CA PHE A 242 11.43 17.52 -23.74
C PHE A 242 12.45 17.19 -22.66
N ILE A 243 12.73 15.90 -22.46
CA ILE A 243 13.73 15.43 -21.50
C ILE A 243 15.14 15.75 -22.03
N THR A 244 15.95 16.40 -21.21
CA THR A 244 17.37 16.63 -21.50
C THR A 244 18.25 15.62 -20.78
N ASN A 245 17.92 15.26 -19.54
CA ASN A 245 18.70 14.32 -18.75
C ASN A 245 17.83 13.56 -17.74
N VAL A 246 18.18 12.31 -17.46
CA VAL A 246 17.58 11.49 -16.41
C VAL A 246 18.70 10.92 -15.54
N THR A 247 18.51 10.99 -14.22
CA THR A 247 19.43 10.40 -13.26
C THR A 247 18.66 9.56 -12.24
N ASP A 248 19.02 8.28 -12.09
CA ASP A 248 18.54 7.46 -10.96
C ASP A 248 19.12 7.97 -9.65
N MET A 249 18.26 8.11 -8.65
CA MET A 249 18.59 8.59 -7.32
C MET A 249 18.30 7.51 -6.26
N ASP A 250 18.87 7.70 -5.08
CA ASP A 250 18.46 6.97 -3.88
C ASP A 250 17.00 7.26 -3.51
N MET A 251 16.45 6.50 -2.56
CA MET A 251 15.04 6.64 -2.16
C MET A 251 14.68 8.05 -1.70
N ASN A 252 15.65 8.78 -1.12
CA ASN A 252 15.48 10.15 -0.65
C ASN A 252 15.55 11.18 -1.79
N GLY A 253 16.14 10.85 -2.94
CA GLY A 253 16.32 11.76 -4.06
C GLY A 253 17.52 12.70 -3.91
N VAL A 254 18.53 12.32 -3.10
CA VAL A 254 19.68 13.15 -2.73
C VAL A 254 20.97 12.65 -3.38
N VAL A 255 21.20 11.33 -3.40
CA VAL A 255 22.44 10.74 -3.90
C VAL A 255 22.14 9.97 -5.18
N GLU A 256 22.98 10.12 -6.20
CA GLU A 256 22.86 9.37 -7.45
C GLU A 256 23.08 7.87 -7.17
N ALA A 257 22.20 7.02 -7.68
CA ALA A 257 22.23 5.58 -7.43
C ALA A 257 23.56 4.95 -7.88
N ALA A 258 24.16 5.47 -8.96
CA ALA A 258 25.45 5.04 -9.47
C ALA A 258 26.61 5.22 -8.47
N ARG A 259 26.46 6.07 -7.45
CA ARG A 259 27.45 6.30 -6.39
C ARG A 259 27.30 5.34 -5.20
N LEU A 260 26.25 4.51 -5.20
CA LEU A 260 25.93 3.62 -4.09
C LEU A 260 26.38 2.19 -4.40
N SER A 261 26.87 1.51 -3.37
CA SER A 261 27.20 0.08 -3.42
C SER A 261 26.61 -0.64 -2.22
N ARG A 262 26.23 -1.90 -2.43
CA ARG A 262 25.87 -2.82 -1.34
C ARG A 262 27.15 -3.28 -0.65
N ALA A 263 27.10 -3.32 0.67
CA ALA A 263 28.18 -3.84 1.48
C ALA A 263 28.43 -5.32 1.17
N ASP A 264 29.67 -5.73 1.35
CA ASP A 264 30.06 -7.14 1.39
C ASP A 264 29.66 -7.74 2.75
N PHE A 265 29.02 -8.91 2.75
CA PHE A 265 28.65 -9.59 3.98
C PHE A 265 28.57 -11.11 3.80
N ALA A 266 28.83 -11.83 4.90
CA ALA A 266 28.54 -13.24 5.01
C ALA A 266 27.20 -13.44 5.76
N THR A 267 26.39 -14.38 5.29
CA THR A 267 25.14 -14.79 5.96
C THR A 267 25.09 -16.30 6.08
N CYS A 268 24.26 -16.82 6.98
CA CYS A 268 24.04 -18.25 7.16
C CYS A 268 22.59 -18.58 6.81
N VAL A 269 22.39 -19.49 5.86
CA VAL A 269 21.07 -19.99 5.45
C VAL A 269 21.10 -21.50 5.60
N ASP A 270 20.21 -22.05 6.43
CA ASP A 270 20.13 -23.49 6.73
C ASP A 270 21.47 -24.12 7.16
N GLY A 271 22.27 -23.38 7.93
CA GLY A 271 23.57 -23.82 8.42
C GLY A 271 24.72 -23.65 7.42
N ALA A 272 24.44 -23.25 6.17
CA ALA A 272 25.46 -22.96 5.16
C ALA A 272 25.82 -21.48 5.16
N VAL A 273 27.11 -21.18 5.34
CA VAL A 273 27.64 -19.83 5.18
C VAL A 273 27.71 -19.48 3.70
N GLN A 274 27.06 -18.39 3.32
CA GLN A 274 27.06 -17.81 1.99
C GLN A 274 27.71 -16.45 2.04
N HIS A 275 28.69 -16.23 1.17
CA HIS A 275 29.35 -14.95 1.00
C HIS A 275 28.64 -14.15 -0.09
N ILE A 276 28.19 -12.94 0.23
CA ILE A 276 27.51 -12.03 -0.69
C ILE A 276 28.45 -10.85 -0.96
N PRO A 277 29.16 -10.85 -2.11
CA PRO A 277 30.11 -9.80 -2.41
C PRO A 277 29.41 -8.45 -2.63
N ALA A 278 30.18 -7.38 -2.44
CA ALA A 278 29.73 -6.04 -2.77
C ALA A 278 29.28 -5.94 -4.23
N ARG A 279 28.17 -5.24 -4.47
CA ARG A 279 27.64 -4.98 -5.82
C ARG A 279 27.02 -3.60 -5.91
N PRO A 280 27.04 -2.93 -7.07
CA PRO A 280 26.36 -1.64 -7.25
C PRO A 280 24.87 -1.69 -6.86
N ILE A 281 24.32 -0.55 -6.43
CA ILE A 281 22.86 -0.42 -6.23
C ILE A 281 22.21 -0.09 -7.57
N GLY A 282 21.10 -0.77 -7.87
CA GLY A 282 20.39 -0.68 -9.15
C GLY A 282 20.36 -2.04 -9.84
N GLY A 283 19.28 -2.80 -9.63
CA GLY A 283 19.01 -3.97 -10.47
C GLY A 283 18.56 -3.49 -11.85
N ALA A 284 19.15 -4.06 -12.91
CA ALA A 284 19.10 -3.56 -14.29
C ALA A 284 19.61 -2.11 -14.40
N SER A 285 20.89 -1.97 -14.76
CA SER A 285 21.64 -0.75 -15.11
C SER A 285 21.00 0.60 -14.75
N PRO A 286 21.64 1.42 -13.88
CA PRO A 286 21.24 2.80 -13.66
C PRO A 286 20.98 3.49 -15.00
N VAL A 287 19.78 4.05 -15.12
CA VAL A 287 19.31 4.79 -16.28
C VAL A 287 19.85 6.20 -16.10
N THR A 288 21.05 6.43 -16.62
CA THR A 288 21.71 7.74 -16.63
C THR A 288 22.18 8.04 -18.05
N GLY A 289 21.81 9.21 -18.56
CA GLY A 289 22.17 9.64 -19.90
C GLY A 289 21.19 10.60 -20.55
N GLU A 290 21.66 11.21 -21.62
CA GLU A 290 20.85 12.00 -22.54
C GLU A 290 19.94 11.03 -23.33
N VAL A 291 18.71 11.47 -23.69
CA VAL A 291 17.76 10.71 -24.54
C VAL A 291 17.04 9.52 -23.88
N ILE A 292 17.04 9.41 -22.55
CA ILE A 292 16.17 8.44 -21.86
C ILE A 292 14.74 8.97 -21.81
N HIS A 293 13.83 8.27 -22.50
CA HIS A 293 12.40 8.58 -22.52
C HIS A 293 11.53 7.55 -21.82
N GLU A 294 12.08 6.39 -21.48
CA GLU A 294 11.35 5.29 -20.85
C GLU A 294 12.16 4.65 -19.73
N VAL A 295 11.45 4.06 -18.77
CA VAL A 295 12.07 3.30 -17.68
C VAL A 295 11.30 2.00 -17.49
N THR A 296 12.02 0.92 -17.18
CA THR A 296 11.42 -0.37 -16.84
C THR A 296 11.39 -0.54 -15.33
N LEU A 297 10.23 -0.93 -14.79
CA LEU A 297 10.04 -1.28 -13.39
C LEU A 297 9.85 -2.78 -13.27
N GLN A 298 10.61 -3.39 -12.37
CA GLN A 298 10.38 -4.76 -11.92
C GLN A 298 9.26 -4.81 -10.86
N PRO A 299 8.64 -5.98 -10.63
CA PRO A 299 7.70 -6.15 -9.53
C PRO A 299 8.27 -5.66 -8.19
N MET A 300 7.46 -4.93 -7.42
CA MET A 300 7.80 -4.22 -6.16
C MET A 300 8.88 -3.14 -6.24
N GLU A 301 9.39 -2.83 -7.44
CA GLU A 301 10.41 -1.79 -7.58
C GLU A 301 9.80 -0.40 -7.38
N ILE A 302 10.48 0.44 -6.60
CA ILE A 302 10.24 1.87 -6.55
C ILE A 302 11.50 2.54 -7.11
N ARG A 303 11.38 3.19 -8.27
CA ARG A 303 12.47 3.99 -8.84
C ARG A 303 12.27 5.46 -8.55
N VAL A 304 13.37 6.12 -8.19
CA VAL A 304 13.44 7.56 -7.94
C VAL A 304 14.31 8.19 -9.03
N LEU A 305 13.73 9.11 -9.78
CA LEU A 305 14.36 9.73 -10.94
C LEU A 305 14.42 11.23 -10.75
N ARG A 306 15.59 11.83 -10.96
CA ARG A 306 15.73 13.26 -11.24
C ARG A 306 15.65 13.43 -12.75
N ILE A 307 14.65 14.18 -13.22
CA ILE A 307 14.40 14.42 -14.64
C ILE A 307 14.59 15.90 -14.94
N GLU A 308 15.55 16.21 -15.80
CA GLU A 308 15.77 17.55 -16.33
C GLU A 308 15.06 17.68 -17.68
N TYR A 309 14.40 18.81 -17.90
CA TYR A 309 13.60 19.04 -19.09
C TYR A 309 13.58 20.51 -19.52
N THR A 310 13.33 20.73 -20.81
CA THR A 310 13.03 22.04 -21.41
C THR A 310 11.59 22.06 -21.93
N VAL A 311 11.03 23.26 -22.15
CA VAL A 311 9.69 23.49 -22.73
C VAL A 311 9.84 24.37 -23.96
#